data_AF-A0A1Z5LFY2-F1
#
_entry.id   AF-A0A1Z5LFY2-F1
#
_cell.length_a   1.000
_cell.length_b   1.000
_cell.length_c   1.000
_cell.angle_alpha   90.00
_cell.angle_beta   90.00
_cell.angle_gamma   90.00
#
_symmetry.space_group_name_H-M   'P 1'
#
loop_
_entity.id
_entity.type
_entity.pdbx_description
1 polymer ?
#
loop_
_entity_poly.entity_id
_entity_poly.type
_entity_poly.pdbx_seq_one_letter_code
_entity_poly.pdbx_strand_id
1 'polypeptide(L)'
;MKNRYVDTGHWPEQFPYRAKALFAFEEIDGTDTCFFGMHVQEYGSDCHPPNTRRVYIAYLDSVHFFRPKQYRTQVYHEILLGYLDYVKQLGFAMAHIWACPPSEGDDYIFHCHPPEQKIPKPKRLQDWYKMMLDKGIIERIVLEYKDILKQATEDNLQSPSELPYFEGDFWPNVLEESIKELDQEEEERRKAAEASAAAACASEASQDGEQECGEGDLKGQKSGRNKKANKSKSNQRKNNKKSSVPHTGNDLSAKIYSTMEKHKEVFFVIRLHSAQAAVSLPHIQDPDPIMPCDLMDGRDAFLTLAREKHYEFSSLRRAKFSSMAMLYELHNQGQDRFVYTCNQCKTHVETRYHCTVCDDFDLCVGCYDREGHPHKMEKLGFDLDDGSAAADQKQTNPQESRRLSIQRCIQSLVHACQCRDANCRLPSCQKMKRVVTHAKGCKRKTNAGCPICKQLIALCCYHAKHCQEAKCPVPFCLNIKHKLRQQQLQQRLQQAQILKRRIASMATMQNRGGSVPALPPSAPASVPPPSAPSPGGKNVPGIVGGAGGPPAGALQAVQQVQAAVARQQAPHLTAATG
;
A
#
# COMPACT_ATOMS: atom_id res chain seq x y z
N MET A 1 -18.12 -4.19 2.33
CA MET A 1 -18.18 -4.30 3.82
C MET A 1 -18.86 -3.12 4.50
N LYS A 2 -18.52 -1.85 4.18
CA LYS A 2 -19.09 -0.65 4.83
C LYS A 2 -20.62 -0.67 4.92
N ASN A 3 -21.32 -0.79 3.78
CA ASN A 3 -22.78 -0.82 3.73
C ASN A 3 -23.42 -1.93 4.58
N ARG A 4 -22.71 -3.04 4.79
CA ARG A 4 -23.25 -4.25 5.41
C ARG A 4 -23.02 -4.29 6.92
N TYR A 5 -21.89 -3.79 7.40
CA TYR A 5 -21.47 -3.90 8.80
C TYR A 5 -21.22 -2.56 9.49
N VAL A 6 -20.82 -1.52 8.77
CA VAL A 6 -20.58 -0.19 9.35
C VAL A 6 -21.90 0.58 9.44
N ASP A 7 -22.63 0.65 8.34
CA ASP A 7 -23.90 1.41 8.28
C ASP A 7 -25.00 0.78 9.15
N THR A 8 -24.85 -0.50 9.50
CA THR A 8 -25.72 -1.24 10.43
C THR A 8 -25.26 -1.17 11.89
N GLY A 9 -24.16 -0.45 12.18
CA GLY A 9 -23.64 -0.23 13.53
C GLY A 9 -22.87 -1.41 14.14
N HIS A 10 -22.61 -2.49 13.39
CA HIS A 10 -21.87 -3.65 13.88
C HIS A 10 -20.36 -3.40 13.95
N TRP A 11 -19.83 -2.57 13.06
CA TRP A 11 -18.41 -2.20 12.96
C TRP A 11 -18.21 -0.68 13.07
N PRO A 12 -17.07 -0.22 13.61
CA PRO A 12 -16.67 1.16 13.47
C PRO A 12 -16.32 1.49 12.02
N GLU A 13 -16.23 2.78 11.68
CA GLU A 13 -15.79 3.20 10.34
C GLU A 13 -14.35 2.78 10.03
N GLN A 14 -13.49 2.70 11.07
CA GLN A 14 -12.08 2.36 10.95
C GLN A 14 -11.61 1.58 12.19
N PHE A 15 -10.61 0.73 12.00
CA PHE A 15 -9.89 0.04 13.08
C PHE A 15 -8.54 0.72 13.29
N PRO A 16 -8.34 1.47 14.39
CA PRO A 16 -7.09 2.19 14.62
C PRO A 16 -5.95 1.21 14.92
N TYR A 17 -4.79 1.46 14.34
CA TYR A 17 -3.58 0.70 14.58
C TYR A 17 -2.33 1.59 14.54
N ARG A 18 -1.24 1.11 15.12
CA ARG A 18 0.09 1.71 14.99
C ARG A 18 0.89 0.94 13.94
N ALA A 19 1.39 1.64 12.92
CA ALA A 19 2.32 1.08 11.94
C ALA A 19 3.75 1.21 12.47
N LYS A 20 4.56 0.15 12.38
CA LYS A 20 6.00 0.21 12.65
C LYS A 20 6.78 -0.41 11.51
N ALA A 21 7.86 0.24 11.13
CA ALA A 21 8.87 -0.28 10.21
C ALA A 21 10.17 -0.47 10.98
N LEU A 22 10.74 -1.67 10.92
CA LEU A 22 12.00 -2.01 11.59
C LEU A 22 12.95 -2.69 10.62
N PHE A 23 14.24 -2.44 10.82
CA PHE A 23 15.31 -2.91 9.95
C PHE A 23 16.48 -3.41 10.80
N ALA A 24 17.12 -4.49 10.35
CA ALA A 24 18.33 -5.00 10.97
C ALA A 24 19.55 -4.75 10.08
N PHE A 25 20.64 -4.32 10.72
CA PHE A 25 21.90 -3.99 10.10
C PHE A 25 23.00 -4.88 10.68
N GLU A 26 23.94 -5.29 9.84
CA GLU A 26 25.15 -6.00 10.24
C GLU A 26 26.36 -5.18 9.79
N GLU A 27 27.32 -4.95 10.69
CA GLU A 27 28.60 -4.37 10.34
C GLU A 27 29.47 -5.45 9.66
N ILE A 28 29.71 -5.28 8.36
CA ILE A 28 30.55 -6.19 7.58
C ILE A 28 31.76 -5.41 7.11
N ASP A 29 32.97 -5.80 7.50
CA ASP A 29 34.23 -5.16 7.10
C ASP A 29 34.22 -3.63 7.37
N GLY A 30 33.71 -3.20 8.53
CA GLY A 30 33.63 -1.78 8.91
C GLY A 30 32.52 -0.98 8.21
N THR A 31 31.52 -1.64 7.62
CA THR A 31 30.42 -0.96 6.91
C THR A 31 29.08 -1.62 7.19
N ASP A 32 28.09 -0.81 7.55
CA ASP A 32 26.72 -1.26 7.78
C ASP A 32 26.07 -1.82 6.51
N THR A 33 25.48 -3.00 6.65
CA THR A 33 24.67 -3.66 5.62
C THR A 33 23.29 -3.96 6.18
N CYS A 34 22.27 -3.27 5.67
CA CYS A 34 20.88 -3.59 5.95
C CYS A 34 20.52 -4.90 5.27
N PHE A 35 20.15 -5.91 6.06
CA PHE A 35 19.92 -7.27 5.54
C PHE A 35 18.51 -7.79 5.75
N PHE A 36 17.72 -7.14 6.62
CA PHE A 36 16.37 -7.54 6.98
C PHE A 36 15.50 -6.31 7.21
N GLY A 37 14.24 -6.36 6.78
CA GLY A 37 13.25 -5.33 7.00
C GLY A 37 11.88 -5.94 7.27
N MET A 38 11.10 -5.32 8.15
CA MET A 38 9.75 -5.77 8.50
C MET A 38 8.83 -4.57 8.76
N HIS A 39 7.60 -4.66 8.23
CA HIS A 39 6.51 -3.73 8.51
C HIS A 39 5.39 -4.46 9.24
N VAL A 40 4.93 -3.90 10.35
CA VAL A 40 3.89 -4.47 11.20
C VAL A 40 2.76 -3.47 11.47
N GLN A 41 1.57 -4.01 11.71
CA GLN A 41 0.40 -3.28 12.16
C GLN A 41 0.02 -3.77 13.55
N GLU A 42 -0.04 -2.89 14.53
CA GLU A 42 -0.34 -3.18 15.93
C GLU A 42 -1.69 -2.59 16.33
N TYR A 43 -2.68 -3.45 16.55
CA TYR A 43 -4.04 -3.08 16.95
C TYR A 43 -4.18 -3.23 18.47
N GLY A 44 -4.15 -2.11 19.17
CA GLY A 44 -4.07 -2.06 20.63
C GLY A 44 -5.33 -2.55 21.36
N SER A 45 -5.34 -2.37 22.69
CA SER A 45 -6.50 -2.68 23.54
C SER A 45 -7.71 -1.77 23.29
N ASP A 46 -7.49 -0.55 22.78
CA ASP A 46 -8.57 0.41 22.45
C ASP A 46 -9.20 0.16 21.08
N CYS A 47 -8.62 -0.73 20.27
CA CYS A 47 -9.19 -1.06 18.97
C CYS A 47 -10.45 -1.91 19.17
N HIS A 48 -11.51 -1.61 18.44
CA HIS A 48 -12.76 -2.39 18.47
C HIS A 48 -12.53 -3.83 17.95
N PRO A 49 -13.25 -4.84 18.48
CA PRO A 49 -13.28 -6.18 17.90
C PRO A 49 -13.73 -6.14 16.41
N PRO A 50 -13.21 -7.01 15.53
CA PRO A 50 -12.41 -8.20 15.81
C PRO A 50 -10.90 -7.95 15.93
N ASN A 51 -10.42 -6.70 15.83
CA ASN A 51 -8.99 -6.40 15.74
C ASN A 51 -8.27 -6.19 17.08
N THR A 52 -9.01 -6.05 18.19
CA THR A 52 -8.45 -5.79 19.53
C THR A 52 -7.30 -6.73 19.90
N ARG A 53 -6.18 -6.16 20.38
CA ARG A 53 -4.98 -6.89 20.85
C ARG A 53 -4.38 -7.84 19.80
N ARG A 54 -4.34 -7.42 18.54
CA ARG A 54 -3.75 -8.21 17.44
C ARG A 54 -2.59 -7.49 16.79
N VAL A 55 -1.59 -8.25 16.38
CA VAL A 55 -0.53 -7.76 15.49
C VAL A 55 -0.58 -8.49 14.15
N TYR A 56 -0.26 -7.77 13.07
CA TYR A 56 -0.19 -8.31 11.72
C TYR A 56 1.14 -7.96 11.08
N ILE A 57 1.86 -8.98 10.59
CA ILE A 57 3.11 -8.77 9.84
C ILE A 57 2.73 -8.53 8.39
N ALA A 58 2.71 -7.27 7.98
CA ALA A 58 2.26 -6.84 6.65
C ALA A 58 3.29 -7.20 5.56
N TYR A 59 4.56 -6.89 5.81
CA TYR A 59 5.65 -7.19 4.90
C TYR A 59 6.90 -7.59 5.68
N LEU A 60 7.62 -8.57 5.13
CA LEU A 60 8.93 -8.98 5.61
C LEU A 60 9.79 -9.24 4.37
N ASP A 61 11.01 -8.72 4.39
CA ASP A 61 11.95 -8.90 3.30
C ASP A 61 13.39 -9.04 3.82
N SER A 62 14.26 -9.62 2.99
CA SER A 62 15.66 -9.78 3.36
C SER A 62 16.58 -9.87 2.16
N VAL A 63 17.83 -9.41 2.33
CA VAL A 63 18.90 -9.63 1.36
C VAL A 63 19.93 -10.58 1.97
N HIS A 64 20.36 -11.57 1.20
CA HIS A 64 20.93 -12.80 1.73
C HIS A 64 22.39 -12.72 2.22
N PHE A 65 22.93 -11.51 2.38
CA PHE A 65 24.36 -11.21 2.59
C PHE A 65 24.87 -11.37 4.02
N PHE A 66 23.99 -11.68 4.98
CA PHE A 66 24.34 -11.87 6.39
C PHE A 66 25.56 -12.78 6.61
N ARG A 67 26.47 -12.41 7.53
CA ARG A 67 27.63 -13.22 7.91
C ARG A 67 27.61 -13.63 9.40
N PRO A 68 28.01 -14.87 9.71
CA PRO A 68 28.31 -15.96 8.78
C PRO A 68 27.02 -16.61 8.24
N LYS A 69 27.06 -17.07 6.98
CA LYS A 69 25.88 -17.49 6.21
C LYS A 69 25.05 -18.59 6.87
N GLN A 70 25.68 -19.50 7.62
CA GLN A 70 25.00 -20.62 8.28
C GLN A 70 24.01 -20.18 9.37
N TYR A 71 24.20 -19.01 9.98
CA TYR A 71 23.31 -18.51 11.04
C TYR A 71 22.21 -17.58 10.52
N ARG A 72 22.25 -17.18 9.24
CA ARG A 72 21.31 -16.21 8.67
C ARG A 72 19.84 -16.52 8.95
N THR A 73 19.40 -17.75 8.69
CA THR A 73 18.02 -18.16 8.97
C THR A 73 17.69 -18.10 10.46
N GLN A 74 18.64 -18.49 11.32
CA GLN A 74 18.44 -18.46 12.77
C GLN A 74 18.28 -17.01 13.25
N VAL A 75 19.11 -16.08 12.77
CA VAL A 75 18.97 -14.65 13.10
C VAL A 75 17.61 -14.09 12.66
N TYR A 76 17.12 -14.45 11.48
CA TYR A 76 15.78 -14.01 11.05
C TYR A 76 14.69 -14.54 11.97
N HIS A 77 14.82 -15.78 12.45
CA HIS A 77 13.90 -16.37 13.42
C HIS A 77 13.99 -15.65 14.77
N GLU A 78 15.19 -15.33 15.25
CA GLU A 78 15.36 -14.58 16.51
C GLU A 78 14.72 -13.19 16.45
N ILE A 79 14.83 -12.48 15.32
CA ILE A 79 14.17 -11.17 15.14
C ILE A 79 12.64 -11.32 15.24
N LEU A 80 12.07 -12.33 14.58
CA LEU A 80 10.63 -12.59 14.61
C LEU A 80 10.15 -13.03 15.99
N LEU A 81 10.86 -13.96 16.63
CA LEU A 81 10.51 -14.44 17.97
C LEU A 81 10.68 -13.35 19.01
N GLY A 82 11.74 -12.55 18.93
CA GLY A 82 11.94 -11.38 19.79
C GLY A 82 10.82 -10.36 19.63
N TYR A 83 10.36 -10.11 18.40
CA TYR A 83 9.19 -9.26 18.17
C TYR A 83 7.91 -9.87 18.79
N LEU A 84 7.65 -11.16 18.59
CA LEU A 84 6.48 -11.84 19.17
C LEU A 84 6.49 -11.84 20.70
N ASP A 85 7.66 -12.03 21.31
CA ASP A 85 7.83 -11.97 22.76
C ASP A 85 7.62 -10.54 23.28
N TYR A 86 8.19 -9.53 22.62
CA TYR A 86 7.98 -8.12 22.96
C TYR A 86 6.49 -7.75 22.98
N VAL A 87 5.76 -8.03 21.89
CA VAL A 87 4.33 -7.69 21.82
C VAL A 87 3.48 -8.53 22.78
N LYS A 88 3.88 -9.78 23.06
CA LYS A 88 3.25 -10.60 24.10
C LYS A 88 3.36 -9.94 25.47
N GLN A 89 4.54 -9.42 25.82
CA GLN A 89 4.80 -8.72 27.09
C GLN A 89 3.99 -7.42 27.19
N LEU A 90 3.82 -6.69 26.08
CA LEU A 90 2.95 -5.50 26.03
C LEU A 90 1.45 -5.83 26.18
N GLY A 91 1.06 -7.09 26.02
CA GLY A 91 -0.32 -7.55 26.20
C GLY A 91 -1.10 -7.75 24.89
N PHE A 92 -0.42 -7.88 23.75
CA PHE A 92 -1.06 -8.36 22.52
C PHE A 92 -1.34 -9.86 22.65
N ALA A 93 -2.57 -10.28 22.29
CA ALA A 93 -3.03 -11.64 22.51
C ALA A 93 -2.75 -12.58 21.32
N MET A 94 -2.76 -12.03 20.10
CA MET A 94 -2.62 -12.81 18.88
C MET A 94 -1.76 -12.10 17.83
N ALA A 95 -1.03 -12.87 17.03
CA ALA A 95 -0.29 -12.42 15.87
C ALA A 95 -0.76 -13.11 14.60
N HIS A 96 -0.64 -12.43 13.46
CA HIS A 96 -1.12 -12.91 12.16
C HIS A 96 -0.03 -12.79 11.11
N ILE A 97 0.17 -13.85 10.35
CA ILE A 97 1.15 -13.91 9.25
C ILE A 97 0.46 -14.42 7.99
N TRP A 98 0.58 -13.64 6.91
CA TRP A 98 0.27 -14.10 5.56
C TRP A 98 1.56 -14.54 4.84
N ALA A 99 1.80 -15.85 4.82
CA ALA A 99 2.98 -16.48 4.22
C ALA A 99 2.86 -16.57 2.70
N CYS A 100 2.88 -15.42 2.02
CA CYS A 100 2.88 -15.36 0.57
C CYS A 100 4.20 -14.75 0.05
N PRO A 101 4.98 -15.48 -0.78
CA PRO A 101 6.20 -14.96 -1.38
C PRO A 101 5.88 -13.85 -2.41
N PRO A 102 6.83 -12.94 -2.69
CA PRO A 102 6.62 -11.93 -3.72
C PRO A 102 6.41 -12.57 -5.09
N SER A 103 5.66 -11.88 -5.95
CA SER A 103 5.51 -12.29 -7.36
C SER A 103 6.81 -12.10 -8.12
N GLU A 104 6.97 -12.78 -9.25
CA GLU A 104 8.15 -12.62 -10.10
C GLU A 104 8.33 -11.15 -10.52
N GLY A 105 9.50 -10.59 -10.21
CA GLY A 105 9.83 -9.19 -10.47
C GLY A 105 9.22 -8.17 -9.50
N ASP A 106 8.60 -8.61 -8.39
CA ASP A 106 8.14 -7.74 -7.29
C ASP A 106 9.09 -7.82 -6.09
N ASP A 107 9.33 -6.68 -5.44
CA ASP A 107 10.17 -6.56 -4.24
C ASP A 107 9.27 -6.10 -3.07
N TYR A 108 9.40 -6.71 -1.88
CA TYR A 108 8.59 -6.29 -0.75
C TYR A 108 9.12 -5.01 -0.10
N ILE A 109 10.42 -4.92 0.13
CA ILE A 109 11.06 -3.77 0.78
C ILE A 109 12.35 -3.40 0.06
N PHE A 110 13.21 -4.37 -0.26
CA PHE A 110 14.53 -4.11 -0.83
C PHE A 110 14.49 -4.13 -2.36
N HIS A 111 14.79 -2.99 -2.99
CA HIS A 111 14.79 -2.90 -4.44
C HIS A 111 15.93 -3.70 -5.08
N CYS A 112 15.59 -4.54 -6.06
CA CYS A 112 16.51 -5.32 -6.89
C CYS A 112 17.35 -6.31 -6.07
N HIS A 113 16.76 -7.47 -5.78
CA HIS A 113 17.42 -8.56 -5.10
C HIS A 113 18.58 -9.18 -5.90
N PRO A 114 19.54 -9.86 -5.23
CA PRO A 114 20.62 -10.57 -5.90
C PRO A 114 20.07 -11.65 -6.85
N PRO A 115 20.54 -11.74 -8.11
CA PRO A 115 20.04 -12.74 -9.07
C PRO A 115 20.13 -14.19 -8.57
N GLU A 116 21.14 -14.48 -7.74
CA GLU A 116 21.35 -15.79 -7.12
C GLU A 116 20.46 -16.05 -5.89
N GLN A 117 19.81 -15.02 -5.35
CA GLN A 117 18.89 -15.13 -4.21
C GLN A 117 17.54 -15.70 -4.68
N LYS A 118 17.34 -16.98 -4.43
CA LYS A 118 16.09 -17.67 -4.80
C LYS A 118 14.94 -17.25 -3.89
N ILE A 119 13.85 -16.76 -4.48
CA ILE A 119 12.57 -16.54 -3.79
C ILE A 119 12.01 -17.92 -3.35
N PRO A 120 11.66 -18.11 -2.07
CA PRO A 120 11.11 -19.37 -1.61
C PRO A 120 9.73 -19.64 -2.24
N LYS A 121 9.51 -20.87 -2.69
CA LYS A 121 8.17 -21.33 -3.10
C LYS A 121 7.23 -21.36 -1.88
N PRO A 122 5.89 -21.26 -2.07
CA PRO A 122 4.92 -21.20 -0.98
C PRO A 122 5.14 -22.25 0.12
N LYS A 123 5.25 -23.54 -0.25
CA LYS A 123 5.48 -24.62 0.74
C LYS A 123 6.75 -24.43 1.57
N ARG A 124 7.85 -23.99 0.94
CA ARG A 124 9.11 -23.75 1.64
C ARG A 124 9.00 -22.57 2.60
N LEU A 125 8.27 -21.52 2.22
CA LEU A 125 8.04 -20.36 3.09
C LEU A 125 7.12 -20.73 4.27
N GLN A 126 6.10 -21.56 4.04
CA GLN A 126 5.26 -22.09 5.11
C GLN A 126 6.08 -22.91 6.11
N ASP A 127 6.91 -23.83 5.63
CA ASP A 127 7.75 -24.67 6.49
C ASP A 127 8.79 -23.84 7.26
N TRP A 128 9.26 -22.75 6.66
CA TRP A 128 10.15 -21.78 7.32
C TRP A 128 9.45 -21.10 8.51
N TYR A 129 8.21 -20.62 8.34
CA TYR A 129 7.42 -20.06 9.44
C TYR A 129 7.05 -21.10 10.49
N LYS A 130 6.65 -22.32 10.09
CA LYS A 130 6.37 -23.43 11.03
C LYS A 130 7.59 -23.71 11.90
N MET A 131 8.78 -23.83 11.30
CA MET A 131 10.04 -24.03 12.05
C MET A 131 10.34 -22.90 13.04
N MET A 132 10.06 -21.65 12.67
CA MET A 132 10.20 -20.49 13.57
C MET A 132 9.19 -20.57 14.73
N LEU A 133 7.92 -20.86 14.44
CA LEU A 133 6.85 -20.93 15.45
C LEU A 133 7.01 -22.13 16.40
N ASP A 134 7.47 -23.28 15.89
CA ASP A 134 7.77 -24.46 16.70
C ASP A 134 8.88 -24.14 17.72
N LYS A 135 9.93 -23.40 17.31
CA LYS A 135 10.93 -22.86 18.23
C LYS A 135 10.29 -21.94 19.28
N GLY A 136 9.41 -21.04 18.85
CA GLY A 136 8.66 -20.15 19.76
C GLY A 136 7.80 -20.88 20.79
N ILE A 137 7.24 -22.04 20.45
CA ILE A 137 6.49 -22.90 21.40
C ILE A 137 7.44 -23.52 22.43
N ILE A 138 8.58 -24.06 21.98
CA ILE A 138 9.60 -24.65 22.86
C ILE A 138 10.11 -23.60 23.87
N GLU A 139 10.30 -22.37 23.42
CA GLU A 139 10.76 -21.24 24.23
C GLU A 139 9.64 -20.55 25.04
N ARG A 140 8.39 -21.07 24.94
CA ARG A 140 7.20 -20.54 25.63
C ARG A 140 6.85 -19.09 25.28
N ILE A 141 7.30 -18.61 24.14
CA ILE A 141 6.90 -17.34 23.55
C ILE A 141 5.50 -17.50 22.93
N VAL A 142 5.34 -18.50 22.05
CA VAL A 142 4.08 -18.83 21.40
C VAL A 142 3.34 -19.89 22.21
N LEU A 143 2.04 -19.69 22.46
CA LEU A 143 1.22 -20.71 23.12
C LEU A 143 0.85 -21.82 22.14
N GLU A 144 0.31 -21.43 21.00
CA GLU A 144 -0.04 -22.32 19.89
C GLU A 144 -0.17 -21.50 18.60
N TYR A 145 -0.14 -22.17 17.45
CA TYR A 145 -0.53 -21.55 16.17
C TYR A 145 -1.40 -22.51 15.36
N LYS A 146 -2.30 -21.94 14.57
CA LYS A 146 -3.25 -22.66 13.73
C LYS A 146 -3.31 -22.02 12.34
N ASP A 147 -3.73 -22.80 11.36
CA ASP A 147 -4.22 -22.21 10.12
C ASP A 147 -5.54 -21.47 10.37
N ILE A 148 -5.86 -20.51 9.50
CA ILE A 148 -7.04 -19.66 9.68
C ILE A 148 -8.37 -20.42 9.70
N LEU A 149 -8.49 -21.51 8.95
CA LEU A 149 -9.73 -22.30 8.91
C LEU A 149 -9.93 -23.02 10.24
N LYS A 150 -8.89 -23.69 10.73
CA LYS A 150 -8.92 -24.39 12.00
C LYS A 150 -9.23 -23.42 13.14
N GLN A 151 -8.62 -22.24 13.11
CA GLN A 151 -8.92 -21.18 14.08
C GLN A 151 -10.39 -20.74 14.01
N ALA A 152 -10.92 -20.43 12.82
CA ALA A 152 -12.31 -20.00 12.65
C ALA A 152 -13.32 -21.07 13.09
N THR A 153 -13.01 -22.35 12.84
CA THR A 153 -13.84 -23.48 13.24
C THR A 153 -13.88 -23.65 14.75
N GLU A 154 -12.73 -23.54 15.43
CA GLU A 154 -12.65 -23.66 16.90
C GLU A 154 -13.26 -22.47 17.62
N ASP A 155 -13.13 -21.26 17.07
CA ASP A 155 -13.76 -20.05 17.59
C ASP A 155 -15.28 -20.00 17.25
N ASN A 156 -15.80 -20.99 16.52
CA ASN A 156 -17.19 -21.10 16.09
C ASN A 156 -17.70 -19.83 15.37
N LEU A 157 -16.89 -19.31 14.43
CA LEU A 157 -17.17 -18.08 13.70
C LEU A 157 -18.49 -18.19 12.91
N GLN A 158 -19.44 -17.32 13.22
CA GLN A 158 -20.79 -17.30 12.62
C GLN A 158 -20.87 -16.27 11.48
N SER A 159 -20.18 -15.15 11.64
CA SER A 159 -20.24 -14.03 10.70
C SER A 159 -18.85 -13.66 10.19
N PRO A 160 -18.70 -13.30 8.90
CA PRO A 160 -17.46 -12.76 8.37
C PRO A 160 -17.00 -11.47 9.07
N SER A 161 -17.91 -10.79 9.78
CA SER A 161 -17.59 -9.62 10.61
C SER A 161 -16.73 -9.92 11.85
N GLU A 162 -16.57 -11.20 12.21
CA GLU A 162 -15.72 -11.64 13.32
C GLU A 162 -14.29 -11.92 12.87
N LEU A 163 -14.04 -11.91 11.55
CA LEU A 163 -12.72 -12.06 10.98
C LEU A 163 -11.90 -10.77 11.14
N PRO A 164 -10.65 -10.83 11.63
CA PRO A 164 -9.79 -9.65 11.72
C PRO A 164 -9.63 -8.93 10.37
N TYR A 165 -9.73 -7.60 10.38
CA TYR A 165 -9.72 -6.76 9.18
C TYR A 165 -8.42 -5.93 9.14
N PHE A 166 -7.39 -6.43 8.45
CA PHE A 166 -6.07 -5.78 8.38
C PHE A 166 -5.85 -5.02 7.08
N GLU A 167 -5.19 -3.87 7.12
CA GLU A 167 -4.90 -3.09 5.92
C GLU A 167 -3.94 -3.85 4.99
N GLY A 168 -4.27 -3.91 3.69
CA GLY A 168 -3.44 -4.56 2.67
C GLY A 168 -3.44 -6.09 2.70
N ASP A 169 -4.25 -6.72 3.56
CA ASP A 169 -4.35 -8.16 3.67
C ASP A 169 -5.25 -8.80 2.57
N PHE A 170 -5.16 -10.12 2.45
CA PHE A 170 -5.96 -10.93 1.53
C PHE A 170 -7.47 -10.86 1.83
N TRP A 171 -7.84 -11.01 3.11
CA TRP A 171 -9.23 -11.23 3.51
C TRP A 171 -10.18 -10.05 3.23
N PRO A 172 -9.81 -8.78 3.49
CA PRO A 172 -10.64 -7.64 3.11
C PRO A 172 -11.05 -7.63 1.64
N ASN A 173 -10.13 -7.95 0.73
CA ASN A 173 -10.42 -7.96 -0.71
C ASN A 173 -11.36 -9.09 -1.10
N VAL A 174 -11.12 -10.29 -0.57
CA VAL A 174 -11.98 -11.46 -0.79
C VAL A 174 -13.40 -11.21 -0.27
N LEU A 175 -13.53 -10.53 0.88
CA LEU A 175 -14.82 -10.14 1.42
C LEU A 175 -15.55 -9.15 0.51
N GLU A 176 -14.86 -8.11 0.02
CA GLU A 176 -15.43 -7.13 -0.90
C GLU A 176 -15.81 -7.76 -2.26
N GLU A 177 -15.00 -8.67 -2.80
CA GLU A 177 -15.29 -9.39 -4.05
C GLU A 177 -16.47 -10.35 -3.88
N SER A 178 -16.49 -11.14 -2.80
CA SER A 178 -17.58 -12.09 -2.50
C SER A 178 -18.92 -11.38 -2.28
N ILE A 179 -18.91 -10.20 -1.64
CA ILE A 179 -20.13 -9.38 -1.47
C ILE A 179 -20.62 -8.89 -2.83
N LYS A 180 -19.74 -8.35 -3.69
CA LYS A 180 -20.13 -7.89 -5.02
C LYS A 180 -20.72 -8.99 -5.88
N GLU A 181 -20.13 -10.19 -5.84
CA GLU A 181 -20.67 -11.35 -6.55
C GLU A 181 -22.06 -11.74 -6.05
N LEU A 182 -22.28 -11.76 -4.73
CA LEU A 182 -23.59 -12.07 -4.15
C LEU A 182 -24.64 -11.00 -4.50
N ASP A 183 -24.27 -9.72 -4.44
CA ASP A 183 -25.18 -8.63 -4.79
C ASP A 183 -25.59 -8.71 -6.28
N GLN A 184 -24.67 -9.10 -7.17
CA GLN A 184 -24.95 -9.36 -8.59
C GLN A 184 -25.87 -10.57 -8.78
N GLU A 185 -25.59 -11.69 -8.11
CA GLU A 185 -26.42 -12.90 -8.15
C GLU A 185 -27.85 -12.62 -7.64
N GLU A 186 -28.00 -11.77 -6.62
CA GLU A 186 -29.30 -11.36 -6.09
C GLU A 186 -30.06 -10.44 -7.07
N GLU A 187 -29.36 -9.48 -7.71
CA GLU A 187 -29.96 -8.62 -8.71
C GLU A 187 -30.42 -9.40 -9.96
N GLU A 188 -29.62 -10.35 -10.42
CA GLU A 188 -29.99 -11.25 -11.52
C GLU A 188 -31.20 -12.12 -11.15
N ARG A 189 -31.22 -12.65 -9.92
CA ARG A 189 -32.37 -13.42 -9.41
C ARG A 189 -33.63 -12.57 -9.34
N ARG A 190 -33.51 -11.29 -8.92
CA ARG A 190 -34.63 -10.33 -8.90
C ARG A 190 -35.14 -10.05 -10.30
N LYS A 191 -34.25 -9.76 -11.26
CA LYS A 191 -34.61 -9.55 -12.68
C LYS A 191 -35.27 -10.78 -13.30
N ALA A 192 -34.78 -11.98 -13.00
CA ALA A 192 -35.37 -13.23 -13.48
C ALA A 192 -36.76 -13.48 -12.88
N ALA A 193 -36.95 -13.17 -11.59
CA ALA A 193 -38.25 -13.26 -10.94
C ALA A 193 -39.25 -12.24 -11.51
N GLU A 194 -38.82 -11.01 -11.73
CA GLU A 194 -39.62 -9.95 -12.38
C GLU A 194 -40.00 -10.34 -13.82
N ALA A 195 -39.06 -10.88 -14.61
CA ALA A 195 -39.32 -11.35 -15.97
C ALA A 195 -40.29 -12.55 -15.99
N SER A 196 -40.14 -13.49 -15.06
CA SER A 196 -41.06 -14.63 -14.93
C SER A 196 -42.46 -14.19 -14.48
N ALA A 197 -42.57 -13.19 -13.60
CA ALA A 197 -43.85 -12.63 -13.16
C ALA A 197 -44.54 -11.86 -14.31
N ALA A 198 -43.79 -11.05 -15.06
CA ALA A 198 -44.30 -10.34 -16.22
C ALA A 198 -44.78 -11.30 -17.33
N ALA A 199 -44.05 -12.40 -17.56
CA ALA A 199 -44.46 -13.44 -18.51
C ALA A 199 -45.73 -14.18 -18.05
N ALA A 200 -45.89 -14.43 -16.75
CA ALA A 200 -47.10 -15.03 -16.20
C ALA A 200 -48.32 -14.09 -16.36
N CYS A 201 -48.19 -12.81 -16.02
CA CYS A 201 -49.26 -11.83 -16.20
C CYS A 201 -49.65 -11.62 -17.67
N ALA A 202 -48.69 -11.69 -18.60
CA ALA A 202 -48.98 -11.62 -20.04
C ALA A 202 -49.75 -12.86 -20.56
N SER A 203 -49.55 -14.03 -19.97
CA SER A 203 -50.28 -15.25 -20.32
C SER A 203 -51.71 -15.29 -19.76
N GLU A 204 -51.95 -14.70 -18.58
CA GLU A 204 -53.29 -14.61 -17.98
C GLU A 204 -54.17 -13.57 -18.68
N ALA A 205 -53.59 -12.47 -19.19
CA ALA A 205 -54.31 -11.48 -20.00
C ALA A 205 -54.80 -12.00 -21.37
N SER A 206 -54.35 -13.20 -21.79
CA SER A 206 -54.77 -13.83 -23.05
C SER A 206 -55.85 -14.92 -22.88
N GLN A 207 -56.38 -15.14 -21.67
CA GLN A 207 -57.43 -16.14 -21.41
C GLN A 207 -58.82 -15.55 -21.10
N ASP A 208 -58.98 -14.23 -21.00
CA ASP A 208 -60.29 -13.58 -20.83
C ASP A 208 -60.78 -13.00 -22.18
N GLY A 209 -61.35 -13.86 -23.02
CA GLY A 209 -61.95 -13.46 -24.30
C GLY A 209 -62.67 -14.59 -25.04
N GLU A 210 -63.99 -14.69 -24.81
CA GLU A 210 -65.05 -15.22 -25.69
C GLU A 210 -65.41 -16.73 -25.68
N GLN A 211 -66.58 -16.98 -25.07
CA GLN A 211 -67.60 -18.03 -25.33
C GLN A 211 -68.43 -17.55 -26.56
N GLU A 212 -68.82 -18.31 -27.60
CA GLU A 212 -69.68 -19.50 -27.64
C GLU A 212 -69.84 -20.07 -29.08
N CYS A 213 -70.13 -21.39 -29.17
CA CYS A 213 -70.89 -22.20 -30.16
C CYS A 213 -70.54 -22.33 -31.67
N GLY A 214 -70.59 -23.59 -32.15
CA GLY A 214 -70.79 -23.95 -33.57
C GLY A 214 -70.37 -25.40 -33.95
N GLU A 215 -71.33 -26.33 -34.00
CA GLU A 215 -71.23 -27.75 -34.41
C GLU A 215 -70.72 -28.00 -35.85
N GLY A 216 -70.17 -29.20 -36.11
CA GLY A 216 -70.00 -29.75 -37.46
C GLY A 216 -69.11 -31.00 -37.56
N ASP A 217 -69.66 -32.07 -38.13
CA ASP A 217 -69.28 -33.48 -37.97
C ASP A 217 -68.24 -34.07 -38.96
N LEU A 218 -67.56 -35.14 -38.51
CA LEU A 218 -67.01 -36.34 -39.18
C LEU A 218 -65.89 -36.37 -40.27
N LYS A 219 -64.96 -37.31 -39.98
CA LYS A 219 -64.25 -38.34 -40.80
C LYS A 219 -62.92 -38.02 -41.51
N GLY A 220 -61.89 -38.81 -41.18
CA GLY A 220 -60.86 -39.24 -42.16
C GLY A 220 -59.44 -39.57 -41.68
N GLN A 221 -59.24 -40.80 -41.20
CA GLN A 221 -58.03 -41.62 -41.02
C GLN A 221 -56.60 -41.16 -41.50
N LYS A 222 -55.66 -41.25 -40.53
CA LYS A 222 -54.36 -41.99 -40.49
C LYS A 222 -53.46 -42.11 -41.75
N SER A 223 -52.20 -41.65 -41.63
CA SER A 223 -50.91 -42.44 -41.54
C SER A 223 -49.72 -41.50 -41.77
N GLY A 224 -48.48 -41.65 -41.30
CA GLY A 224 -47.74 -42.59 -40.44
C GLY A 224 -46.49 -41.84 -39.89
N ARG A 225 -46.04 -42.10 -38.66
CA ARG A 225 -44.84 -42.92 -38.33
C ARG A 225 -43.55 -42.35 -38.99
N ASN A 226 -42.52 -41.87 -38.27
CA ASN A 226 -41.76 -42.64 -37.29
C ASN A 226 -40.84 -41.78 -36.38
N LYS A 227 -40.69 -42.23 -35.14
CA LYS A 227 -39.77 -41.78 -34.07
C LYS A 227 -38.32 -42.24 -34.30
N LYS A 228 -37.35 -41.47 -33.80
CA LYS A 228 -36.18 -41.92 -33.01
C LYS A 228 -35.87 -40.79 -32.00
N ALA A 229 -36.38 -40.86 -30.77
CA ALA A 229 -35.76 -41.49 -29.60
C ALA A 229 -34.40 -40.86 -29.22
N ASN A 230 -34.41 -39.98 -28.21
CA ASN A 230 -33.34 -39.98 -27.22
C ASN A 230 -33.88 -39.64 -25.82
N LYS A 231 -33.32 -40.33 -24.84
CA LYS A 231 -33.91 -40.69 -23.55
C LYS A 231 -33.34 -39.78 -22.44
N SER A 232 -34.12 -38.85 -21.89
CA SER A 232 -33.74 -38.12 -20.67
C SER A 232 -34.30 -38.84 -19.44
N LYS A 233 -33.38 -39.33 -18.60
CA LYS A 233 -33.64 -39.93 -17.29
C LYS A 233 -34.28 -38.90 -16.36
N SER A 234 -35.42 -39.30 -15.80
CA SER A 234 -36.05 -38.75 -14.59
C SER A 234 -35.02 -38.66 -13.45
N ASN A 235 -35.00 -37.53 -12.74
CA ASN A 235 -34.57 -37.52 -11.35
C ASN A 235 -35.56 -36.73 -10.49
N GLN A 236 -35.89 -37.34 -9.35
CA GLN A 236 -36.97 -37.01 -8.44
C GLN A 236 -36.91 -35.58 -7.89
N ARG A 237 -38.05 -34.90 -7.92
CA ARG A 237 -38.33 -33.73 -7.07
C ARG A 237 -38.46 -34.21 -5.62
N LYS A 238 -37.54 -33.79 -4.74
CA LYS A 238 -37.81 -33.72 -3.30
C LYS A 238 -38.37 -32.35 -2.98
N ASN A 239 -39.55 -32.41 -2.38
CA ASN A 239 -40.35 -31.32 -1.84
C ASN A 239 -39.50 -30.52 -0.84
N ASN A 240 -39.34 -29.22 -1.02
CA ASN A 240 -38.91 -28.36 0.08
C ASN A 240 -39.88 -27.19 0.27
N LYS A 241 -40.27 -27.05 1.53
CA LYS A 241 -41.31 -26.19 2.06
C LYS A 241 -40.86 -24.73 1.92
N LYS A 242 -41.75 -23.89 1.39
CA LYS A 242 -41.62 -22.42 1.31
C LYS A 242 -41.29 -21.86 2.70
N SER A 243 -40.20 -21.10 2.82
CA SER A 243 -40.03 -20.12 3.88
C SER A 243 -39.47 -18.84 3.25
N SER A 244 -40.21 -17.75 3.43
CA SER A 244 -39.94 -16.43 2.89
C SER A 244 -39.36 -15.54 3.99
N VAL A 245 -38.04 -15.38 4.05
CA VAL A 245 -37.31 -14.34 4.81
C VAL A 245 -35.95 -14.12 4.09
N PRO A 246 -35.38 -12.90 4.00
CA PRO A 246 -34.13 -12.66 3.30
C PRO A 246 -32.95 -13.30 4.04
N HIS A 247 -32.38 -14.36 3.46
CA HIS A 247 -31.31 -15.17 4.06
C HIS A 247 -29.94 -14.79 3.47
N THR A 248 -29.58 -13.50 3.51
CA THR A 248 -28.32 -13.03 2.91
C THR A 248 -27.08 -13.41 3.73
N GLY A 249 -27.24 -13.79 5.00
CA GLY A 249 -26.12 -14.07 5.93
C GLY A 249 -25.38 -15.38 5.71
N ASN A 250 -26.07 -16.49 5.40
CA ASN A 250 -25.42 -17.82 5.30
C ASN A 250 -24.56 -17.98 4.05
N ASP A 251 -24.95 -17.37 2.93
CA ASP A 251 -24.27 -17.59 1.64
C ASP A 251 -22.88 -16.94 1.62
N LEU A 252 -22.72 -15.77 2.25
CA LEU A 252 -21.42 -15.12 2.40
C LEU A 252 -20.50 -15.92 3.33
N SER A 253 -20.98 -16.32 4.51
CA SER A 253 -20.19 -17.16 5.43
C SER A 253 -19.70 -18.44 4.74
N ALA A 254 -20.57 -19.13 4.00
CA ALA A 254 -20.20 -20.34 3.27
C ALA A 254 -19.13 -20.10 2.19
N LYS A 255 -19.25 -19.01 1.40
CA LYS A 255 -18.22 -18.62 0.41
C LYS A 255 -16.86 -18.34 1.08
N ILE A 256 -16.87 -17.68 2.25
CA ILE A 256 -15.65 -17.36 3.01
C ILE A 256 -15.01 -18.63 3.59
N TYR A 257 -15.78 -19.53 4.21
CA TYR A 257 -15.27 -20.82 4.68
C TYR A 257 -14.68 -21.68 3.55
N SER A 258 -15.31 -21.69 2.38
CA SER A 258 -14.77 -22.38 1.19
C SER A 258 -13.43 -21.77 0.75
N THR A 259 -13.29 -20.45 0.85
CA THR A 259 -12.06 -19.74 0.49
C THR A 259 -10.96 -19.97 1.54
N MET A 260 -11.32 -20.02 2.83
CA MET A 260 -10.43 -20.45 3.92
C MET A 260 -9.87 -21.84 3.68
N GLU A 261 -10.70 -22.83 3.37
CA GLU A 261 -10.24 -24.19 3.07
C GLU A 261 -9.20 -24.21 1.94
N LYS A 262 -9.41 -23.44 0.87
CA LYS A 262 -8.48 -23.36 -0.26
C LYS A 262 -7.12 -22.75 0.10
N HIS A 263 -7.09 -21.81 1.04
CA HIS A 263 -5.91 -21.00 1.35
C HIS A 263 -5.38 -21.16 2.78
N LYS A 264 -5.87 -22.13 3.56
CA LYS A 264 -5.56 -22.27 4.99
C LYS A 264 -4.05 -22.33 5.29
N GLU A 265 -3.27 -23.05 4.48
CA GLU A 265 -1.84 -23.26 4.71
C GLU A 265 -0.97 -22.00 4.62
N VAL A 266 -1.48 -20.89 4.05
CA VAL A 266 -0.71 -19.63 3.93
C VAL A 266 -1.06 -18.59 5.00
N PHE A 267 -2.08 -18.83 5.83
CA PHE A 267 -2.50 -17.90 6.88
C PHE A 267 -2.28 -18.51 8.25
N PHE A 268 -1.34 -17.95 9.00
CA PHE A 268 -1.04 -18.38 10.35
C PHE A 268 -1.73 -17.45 11.34
N VAL A 269 -2.53 -18.03 12.23
CA VAL A 269 -3.04 -17.36 13.42
C VAL A 269 -2.27 -17.88 14.63
N ILE A 270 -1.53 -16.99 15.27
CA ILE A 270 -0.59 -17.31 16.35
C ILE A 270 -1.17 -16.78 17.64
N ARG A 271 -1.32 -17.65 18.64
CA ARG A 271 -1.85 -17.31 19.95
C ARG A 271 -0.68 -17.10 20.92
N LEU A 272 -0.61 -15.91 21.52
CA LEU A 272 0.44 -15.52 22.47
C LEU A 272 -0.04 -15.68 23.93
N HIS A 273 -1.31 -15.38 24.18
CA HIS A 273 -2.01 -15.57 25.46
C HIS A 273 -3.21 -16.49 25.28
N SER A 274 -3.59 -17.23 26.33
CA SER A 274 -4.84 -18.00 26.32
C SER A 274 -6.05 -17.07 26.27
N ALA A 275 -7.19 -17.56 25.79
CA ALA A 275 -8.42 -16.76 25.73
C ALA A 275 -8.81 -16.21 27.11
N GLN A 276 -8.67 -17.02 28.16
CA GLN A 276 -8.94 -16.59 29.54
C GLN A 276 -7.94 -15.55 30.03
N ALA A 277 -6.65 -15.71 29.75
CA ALA A 277 -5.64 -14.74 30.15
C ALA A 277 -5.82 -13.40 29.42
N ALA A 278 -6.18 -13.44 28.13
CA ALA A 278 -6.36 -12.24 27.31
C ALA A 278 -7.44 -11.29 27.85
N VAL A 279 -8.48 -11.82 28.51
CA VAL A 279 -9.57 -11.02 29.10
C VAL A 279 -9.11 -10.24 30.33
N SER A 280 -8.14 -10.77 31.09
CA SER A 280 -7.62 -10.12 32.31
C SER A 280 -6.36 -9.28 32.08
N LEU A 281 -5.88 -9.16 30.83
CA LEU A 281 -4.70 -8.36 30.53
C LEU A 281 -4.94 -6.86 30.76
N PRO A 282 -3.95 -6.13 31.30
CA PRO A 282 -4.02 -4.68 31.42
C PRO A 282 -4.05 -4.00 30.06
N HIS A 283 -4.45 -2.72 30.05
CA HIS A 283 -4.41 -1.88 28.86
C HIS A 283 -2.99 -1.82 28.28
N ILE A 284 -2.88 -1.89 26.94
CA ILE A 284 -1.59 -1.89 26.25
C ILE A 284 -1.00 -0.48 26.28
N GLN A 285 0.14 -0.34 26.97
CA GLN A 285 0.94 0.87 26.97
C GLN A 285 2.24 0.61 26.21
N ASP A 286 2.34 1.16 25.01
CA ASP A 286 3.56 1.12 24.22
C ASP A 286 4.52 2.20 24.74
N PRO A 287 5.69 1.84 25.29
CA PRO A 287 6.65 2.80 25.81
C PRO A 287 7.35 3.61 24.71
N ASP A 288 7.34 3.11 23.46
CA ASP A 288 8.03 3.75 22.35
C ASP A 288 7.22 4.95 21.81
N PRO A 289 7.87 6.11 21.60
CA PRO A 289 7.20 7.28 21.04
C PRO A 289 6.85 7.06 19.56
N ILE A 290 5.90 7.84 19.05
CA ILE A 290 5.64 7.89 17.61
C ILE A 290 6.85 8.51 16.90
N MET A 291 7.45 7.75 15.98
CA MET A 291 8.53 8.21 15.11
C MET A 291 7.97 8.54 13.72
N PRO A 292 7.70 9.82 13.39
CA PRO A 292 7.22 10.19 12.07
C PRO A 292 8.35 10.03 11.04
N CYS A 293 8.13 9.20 10.03
CA CYS A 293 9.09 8.89 8.98
C CYS A 293 8.34 8.60 7.67
N ASP A 294 8.08 9.63 6.86
CA ASP A 294 7.35 9.49 5.58
C ASP A 294 8.03 8.49 4.63
N LEU A 295 9.35 8.32 4.73
CA LEU A 295 10.11 7.39 3.89
C LEU A 295 9.80 5.92 4.21
N MET A 296 9.49 5.62 5.48
CA MET A 296 9.23 4.28 5.99
C MET A 296 7.77 4.09 6.41
N ASP A 297 6.88 5.00 6.00
CA ASP A 297 5.44 4.86 6.14
C ASP A 297 4.91 3.90 5.04
N GLY A 298 4.98 2.60 5.36
CA GLY A 298 4.76 1.53 4.40
C GLY A 298 5.97 1.33 3.46
N ARG A 299 5.81 0.42 2.49
CA ARG A 299 6.93 0.00 1.61
C ARG A 299 7.18 0.93 0.41
N ASP A 300 6.17 1.64 -0.05
CA ASP A 300 6.18 2.25 -1.39
C ASP A 300 7.14 3.44 -1.51
N ALA A 301 7.27 4.24 -0.45
CA ALA A 301 8.11 5.42 -0.44
C ALA A 301 9.59 5.04 -0.59
N PHE A 302 10.06 4.09 0.22
CA PHE A 302 11.43 3.58 0.11
C PHE A 302 11.71 2.88 -1.22
N LEU A 303 10.80 2.02 -1.72
CA LEU A 303 10.94 1.38 -3.03
C LEU A 303 10.99 2.41 -4.17
N THR A 304 10.21 3.49 -4.07
CA THR A 304 10.21 4.56 -5.08
C THR A 304 11.51 5.34 -5.05
N LEU A 305 11.98 5.73 -3.87
CA LEU A 305 13.28 6.39 -3.70
C LEU A 305 14.41 5.53 -4.27
N ALA A 306 14.42 4.23 -3.93
CA ALA A 306 15.43 3.29 -4.40
C ALA A 306 15.43 3.15 -5.93
N ARG A 307 14.24 3.08 -6.56
CA ARG A 307 14.10 3.07 -8.02
C ARG A 307 14.61 4.37 -8.67
N GLU A 308 14.24 5.52 -8.12
CA GLU A 308 14.61 6.84 -8.67
C GLU A 308 16.11 7.15 -8.52
N LYS A 309 16.72 6.69 -7.43
CA LYS A 309 18.13 6.92 -7.12
C LYS A 309 19.05 5.77 -7.52
N HIS A 310 18.49 4.72 -8.13
CA HIS A 310 19.22 3.50 -8.50
C HIS A 310 19.92 2.84 -7.30
N TYR A 311 19.26 2.83 -6.14
CA TYR A 311 19.71 2.08 -4.97
C TYR A 311 19.26 0.63 -5.12
N GLU A 312 20.22 -0.26 -5.32
CA GLU A 312 19.97 -1.68 -5.48
C GLU A 312 20.53 -2.48 -4.32
N PHE A 313 19.93 -3.63 -4.05
CA PHE A 313 20.43 -4.61 -3.09
C PHE A 313 20.92 -5.90 -3.78
N SER A 314 21.37 -5.79 -5.03
CA SER A 314 21.66 -6.91 -5.93
C SER A 314 23.05 -7.55 -5.75
N SER A 315 23.95 -6.91 -5.01
CA SER A 315 25.27 -7.44 -4.64
C SER A 315 25.69 -6.87 -3.30
N LEU A 316 26.62 -7.50 -2.58
CA LEU A 316 27.06 -7.01 -1.25
C LEU A 316 27.54 -5.55 -1.30
N ARG A 317 28.30 -5.17 -2.33
CA ARG A 317 28.78 -3.79 -2.50
C ARG A 317 27.63 -2.81 -2.72
N ARG A 318 26.66 -3.17 -3.56
CA ARG A 318 25.47 -2.35 -3.83
C ARG A 318 24.58 -2.25 -2.59
N ALA A 319 24.37 -3.36 -1.87
CA ALA A 319 23.62 -3.37 -0.62
C ALA A 319 24.27 -2.48 0.45
N LYS A 320 25.60 -2.51 0.61
CA LYS A 320 26.34 -1.57 1.49
C LYS A 320 26.10 -0.11 1.11
N PHE A 321 26.25 0.22 -0.18
CA PHE A 321 26.01 1.57 -0.67
C PHE A 321 24.56 2.03 -0.43
N SER A 322 23.59 1.18 -0.77
CA SER A 322 22.17 1.45 -0.56
C SER A 322 21.80 1.56 0.92
N SER A 323 22.47 0.79 1.79
CA SER A 323 22.30 0.89 3.25
C SER A 323 22.84 2.21 3.79
N MET A 324 24.04 2.62 3.36
CA MET A 324 24.60 3.92 3.70
C MET A 324 23.69 5.06 3.20
N ALA A 325 23.17 4.97 1.97
CA ALA A 325 22.25 5.96 1.42
C ALA A 325 20.92 6.00 2.19
N MET A 326 20.37 4.83 2.54
CA MET A 326 19.16 4.71 3.38
C MET A 326 19.38 5.36 4.74
N LEU A 327 20.50 5.09 5.41
CA LEU A 327 20.85 5.71 6.70
C LEU A 327 21.03 7.23 6.55
N TYR A 328 21.70 7.69 5.49
CA TYR A 328 21.83 9.12 5.19
C TYR A 328 20.45 9.78 5.07
N GLU A 329 19.54 9.19 4.31
CA GLU A 329 18.18 9.72 4.14
C GLU A 329 17.41 9.67 5.48
N LEU A 330 17.53 8.61 6.28
CA LEU A 330 16.89 8.52 7.61
C LEU A 330 17.42 9.58 8.59
N HIS A 331 18.72 9.78 8.66
CA HIS A 331 19.32 10.78 9.55
C HIS A 331 19.05 12.22 9.09
N ASN A 332 18.88 12.41 7.77
CA ASN A 332 18.65 13.71 7.15
C ASN A 332 17.21 13.93 6.71
N GLN A 333 16.29 13.06 7.12
CA GLN A 333 14.86 13.25 6.89
C GLN A 333 14.41 14.53 7.58
N GLY A 334 13.71 15.39 6.84
CA GLY A 334 13.36 16.72 7.32
C GLY A 334 14.52 17.73 7.30
N GLN A 335 15.65 17.42 6.62
CA GLN A 335 16.51 18.46 6.05
C GLN A 335 15.79 19.13 4.87
N ASP A 336 14.65 19.74 5.17
CA ASP A 336 14.06 20.73 4.30
C ASP A 336 15.13 21.80 4.07
N ARG A 337 15.24 22.26 2.82
CA ARG A 337 16.15 23.32 2.33
C ARG A 337 15.94 24.70 3.00
N PHE A 338 15.36 24.71 4.18
CA PHE A 338 14.98 25.89 4.92
C PHE A 338 15.85 26.11 6.17
N VAL A 339 16.51 25.06 6.68
CA VAL A 339 17.37 25.16 7.87
C VAL A 339 18.79 24.70 7.51
N TYR A 340 19.71 25.64 7.55
CA TYR A 340 21.11 25.47 7.17
C TYR A 340 22.02 25.50 8.39
N THR A 341 23.25 25.03 8.25
CA THR A 341 24.23 25.02 9.35
C THR A 341 25.35 26.01 9.04
N CYS A 342 25.61 26.96 9.93
CA CYS A 342 26.76 27.85 9.78
C CYS A 342 28.06 27.05 9.93
N ASN A 343 28.94 27.09 8.95
CA ASN A 343 30.21 26.36 8.98
C ASN A 343 31.15 26.86 10.09
N GLN A 344 30.97 28.10 10.55
CA GLN A 344 31.78 28.71 11.61
C GLN A 344 31.27 28.41 13.02
N CYS A 345 30.05 28.84 13.36
CA CYS A 345 29.51 28.67 14.71
C CYS A 345 28.73 27.37 14.94
N LYS A 346 28.53 26.57 13.88
CA LYS A 346 27.74 25.32 13.87
C LYS A 346 26.27 25.48 14.27
N THR A 347 25.77 26.71 14.41
CA THR A 347 24.37 27.00 14.71
C THR A 347 23.49 26.79 13.48
N HIS A 348 22.29 26.26 13.69
CA HIS A 348 21.27 26.16 12.66
C HIS A 348 20.60 27.51 12.39
N VAL A 349 20.48 27.90 11.13
CA VAL A 349 19.95 29.20 10.70
C VAL A 349 18.99 29.07 9.54
N GLU A 350 17.96 29.93 9.53
CA GLU A 350 16.98 30.00 8.45
C GLU A 350 17.49 30.88 7.30
N THR A 351 18.34 31.85 7.65
CA THR A 351 18.98 32.76 6.71
C THR A 351 20.49 32.62 6.76
N ARG A 352 21.09 32.29 5.62
CA ARG A 352 22.54 32.11 5.46
C ARG A 352 23.11 32.98 4.34
N TYR A 353 24.38 33.30 4.45
CA TYR A 353 25.22 33.67 3.32
C TYR A 353 25.85 32.39 2.79
N HIS A 354 25.56 32.03 1.54
CA HIS A 354 26.10 30.85 0.87
C HIS A 354 27.19 31.27 -0.11
N CYS A 355 28.36 30.65 -0.01
CA CYS A 355 29.44 30.88 -0.95
C CYS A 355 29.18 30.11 -2.25
N THR A 356 29.21 30.80 -3.39
CA THR A 356 28.96 30.17 -4.71
C THR A 356 30.19 29.49 -5.31
N VAL A 357 31.33 29.49 -4.60
CA VAL A 357 32.63 28.99 -5.07
C VAL A 357 33.11 27.80 -4.24
N CYS A 358 33.17 27.94 -2.92
CA CYS A 358 33.44 26.84 -1.99
C CYS A 358 32.31 25.82 -1.95
N ASP A 359 32.69 24.56 -1.78
CA ASP A 359 31.75 23.47 -1.60
C ASP A 359 31.08 23.54 -0.21
N ASP A 360 29.75 23.53 -0.21
CA ASP A 360 28.87 23.57 0.97
C ASP A 360 29.32 24.51 2.12
N PHE A 361 29.72 25.73 1.76
CA PHE A 361 30.18 26.73 2.73
C PHE A 361 29.16 27.83 2.96
N ASP A 362 28.66 27.89 4.19
CA ASP A 362 27.65 28.82 4.65
C ASP A 362 28.03 29.53 5.93
N LEU A 363 27.67 30.80 6.03
CA LEU A 363 27.78 31.58 7.23
C LEU A 363 26.41 32.09 7.67
N CYS A 364 26.13 32.07 8.97
CA CYS A 364 25.01 32.84 9.50
C CYS A 364 25.29 34.34 9.33
N VAL A 365 24.23 35.17 9.43
CA VAL A 365 24.36 36.62 9.30
C VAL A 365 25.43 37.17 10.25
N GLY A 366 25.42 36.76 11.52
CA GLY A 366 26.40 37.23 12.50
C GLY A 366 27.85 36.80 12.22
N CYS A 367 28.08 35.60 11.68
CA CYS A 367 29.42 35.15 11.29
C CYS A 367 29.89 35.84 10.00
N TYR A 368 28.99 36.08 9.06
CA TYR A 368 29.29 36.84 7.85
C TYR A 368 29.68 38.28 8.18
N ASP A 369 28.92 38.95 9.06
CA ASP A 369 29.19 40.34 9.43
C ASP A 369 30.47 40.50 10.27
N ARG A 370 30.82 39.49 11.08
CA ARG A 370 32.02 39.52 11.94
C ARG A 370 33.31 39.10 11.22
N GLU A 371 33.26 38.02 10.47
CA GLU A 371 34.45 37.35 9.94
C GLU A 371 34.53 37.44 8.41
N GLY A 372 33.39 37.61 7.74
CA GLY A 372 33.31 37.61 6.29
C GLY A 372 33.75 36.29 5.66
N HIS A 373 33.80 36.26 4.33
CA HIS A 373 34.37 35.16 3.56
C HIS A 373 35.05 35.72 2.31
N PRO A 374 36.21 35.19 1.88
CA PRO A 374 36.95 35.74 0.74
C PRO A 374 36.18 35.71 -0.59
N HIS A 375 35.28 34.74 -0.76
CA HIS A 375 34.43 34.65 -1.95
C HIS A 375 33.11 35.41 -1.77
N LYS A 376 32.56 35.88 -2.90
CA LYS A 376 31.23 36.48 -2.96
C LYS A 376 30.20 35.48 -2.43
N MET A 377 29.45 35.89 -1.42
CA MET A 377 28.37 35.09 -0.84
C MET A 377 27.01 35.66 -1.20
N GLU A 378 26.05 34.77 -1.48
CA GLU A 378 24.66 35.12 -1.73
C GLU A 378 23.82 34.91 -0.48
N LYS A 379 23.02 35.90 -0.10
CA LYS A 379 22.09 35.79 1.03
C LYS A 379 20.87 34.96 0.61
N LEU A 380 20.64 33.84 1.29
CA LEU A 380 19.56 32.90 1.03
C LEU A 380 18.76 32.67 2.32
N GLY A 381 17.44 32.84 2.27
CA GLY A 381 16.54 32.71 3.43
C GLY A 381 15.41 33.75 3.42
N PHE A 382 14.54 33.73 4.44
CA PHE A 382 13.43 34.69 4.60
C PHE A 382 13.78 35.91 5.48
N ASP A 383 15.02 36.01 5.95
CA ASP A 383 15.49 37.05 6.86
C ASP A 383 14.72 37.12 8.19
N LEU A 384 14.18 36.01 8.70
CA LEU A 384 13.33 36.03 9.90
C LEU A 384 14.11 36.04 11.22
N ASP A 385 15.38 35.67 11.20
CA ASP A 385 16.25 35.63 12.38
C ASP A 385 16.62 37.06 12.84
N ASP A 386 16.22 37.42 14.07
CA ASP A 386 16.48 38.74 14.69
C ASP A 386 17.71 38.72 15.63
N GLY A 387 18.77 37.99 15.26
CA GLY A 387 20.04 37.96 16.00
C GLY A 387 19.99 37.47 17.46
N SER A 388 18.82 37.08 17.97
CA SER A 388 18.56 36.76 19.39
C SER A 388 18.58 35.27 19.71
N ALA A 389 18.98 34.42 18.76
CA ALA A 389 19.04 32.96 18.94
C ALA A 389 20.29 32.46 19.70
N ALA A 390 20.87 33.28 20.58
CA ALA A 390 22.05 32.90 21.35
C ALA A 390 21.81 33.09 22.85
N ALA A 391 21.40 32.00 23.51
CA ALA A 391 21.81 31.55 24.85
C ALA A 391 20.71 30.66 25.46
N ASP A 392 20.71 29.35 25.18
CA ASP A 392 20.40 28.29 26.18
C ASP A 392 20.20 26.87 25.64
N GLN A 393 20.31 26.61 24.34
CA GLN A 393 20.11 25.24 23.83
C GLN A 393 21.41 24.41 23.85
N LYS A 394 21.85 24.00 25.04
CA LYS A 394 22.94 23.01 25.20
C LYS A 394 22.47 21.57 25.44
N GLN A 395 21.16 21.29 25.43
CA GLN A 395 20.62 19.94 25.74
C GLN A 395 19.36 19.53 24.94
N THR A 396 19.19 19.97 23.70
CA THR A 396 18.05 19.52 22.87
C THR A 396 18.52 18.77 21.62
N ASN A 397 17.85 17.66 21.29
CA ASN A 397 18.07 16.91 20.05
C ASN A 397 18.08 17.88 18.84
N PRO A 398 19.13 17.90 17.99
CA PRO A 398 19.22 18.79 16.84
C PRO A 398 18.00 18.73 15.90
N GLN A 399 17.36 17.57 15.79
CA GLN A 399 16.14 17.38 15.00
C GLN A 399 14.92 18.11 15.60
N GLU A 400 14.82 18.16 16.93
CA GLU A 400 13.71 18.80 17.64
C GLU A 400 13.80 20.32 17.61
N SER A 401 15.01 20.87 17.84
CA SER A 401 15.27 22.31 17.69
C SER A 401 14.93 22.81 16.26
N ARG A 402 15.29 22.02 15.24
CA ARG A 402 14.93 22.28 13.83
C ARG A 402 13.42 22.28 13.61
N ARG A 403 12.70 21.26 14.10
CA ARG A 403 11.23 21.17 13.99
C ARG A 403 10.54 22.40 14.59
N LEU A 404 11.02 22.88 15.74
CA LEU A 404 10.48 24.07 16.39
C LEU A 404 10.70 25.35 15.57
N SER A 405 11.85 25.51 14.90
CA SER A 405 12.10 26.63 13.98
C SER A 405 11.14 26.63 12.78
N ILE A 406 10.97 25.47 12.12
CA ILE A 406 10.00 25.33 11.00
C ILE A 406 8.59 25.69 11.47
N GLN A 407 8.19 25.23 12.65
CA GLN A 407 6.87 25.55 13.23
C GLN A 407 6.69 27.05 13.49
N ARG A 408 7.71 27.76 13.99
CA ARG A 408 7.70 29.22 14.15
C ARG A 408 7.58 29.96 12.81
N CYS A 409 8.25 29.47 11.77
CA CYS A 409 8.11 29.98 10.40
C CYS A 409 6.70 29.83 9.86
N ILE A 410 6.07 28.67 10.07
CA ILE A 410 4.69 28.42 9.65
C ILE A 410 3.72 29.32 10.41
N GLN A 411 3.91 29.51 11.71
CA GLN A 411 3.09 30.44 12.50
C GLN A 411 3.19 31.87 11.96
N SER A 412 4.42 32.32 11.64
CA SER A 412 4.65 33.63 11.03
C SER A 412 4.00 33.76 9.65
N LEU A 413 4.02 32.69 8.84
CA LEU A 413 3.36 32.62 7.54
C LEU A 413 1.83 32.67 7.64
N VAL A 414 1.25 31.84 8.50
CA VAL A 414 -0.20 31.82 8.74
C VAL A 414 -0.68 33.18 9.24
N HIS A 415 0.02 33.76 10.22
CA HIS A 415 -0.28 35.09 10.71
C HIS A 415 -0.20 36.14 9.60
N ALA A 416 0.88 36.17 8.82
CA ALA A 416 1.03 37.14 7.72
C ALA A 416 -0.08 37.04 6.66
N CYS A 417 -0.59 35.83 6.40
CA CYS A 417 -1.68 35.60 5.45
C CYS A 417 -3.07 36.00 6.01
N GLN A 418 -3.24 35.98 7.33
CA GLN A 418 -4.50 36.36 8.00
C GLN A 418 -4.51 37.83 8.46
N CYS A 419 -3.34 38.42 8.70
CA CYS A 419 -3.17 39.74 9.28
C CYS A 419 -3.54 40.85 8.28
N ARG A 420 -4.58 41.62 8.61
CA ARG A 420 -5.06 42.76 7.80
C ARG A 420 -4.36 44.08 8.12
N ASP A 421 -3.63 44.15 9.24
CA ASP A 421 -2.91 45.35 9.65
C ASP A 421 -1.69 45.60 8.77
N ALA A 422 -1.68 46.73 8.06
CA ALA A 422 -0.56 47.15 7.21
C ALA A 422 0.69 47.50 8.03
N ASN A 423 0.51 47.90 9.28
CA ASN A 423 1.57 48.35 10.20
C ASN A 423 1.77 47.38 11.37
N CYS A 424 1.50 46.09 11.15
CA CYS A 424 1.68 45.06 12.17
C CYS A 424 3.07 45.16 12.82
N ARG A 425 3.10 45.24 14.16
CA ARG A 425 4.33 45.46 14.94
C ARG A 425 5.29 44.28 14.92
N LEU A 426 4.87 43.12 14.43
CA LEU A 426 5.71 41.92 14.31
C LEU A 426 6.61 42.01 13.06
N PRO A 427 7.94 42.09 13.19
CA PRO A 427 8.85 42.19 12.04
C PRO A 427 8.75 40.98 11.09
N SER A 428 8.52 39.78 11.63
CA SER A 428 8.31 38.54 10.88
C SER A 428 7.06 38.62 9.98
N CYS A 429 5.98 39.25 10.46
CA CYS A 429 4.75 39.46 9.69
C CYS A 429 5.03 40.33 8.45
N GLN A 430 5.75 41.44 8.63
CA GLN A 430 6.07 42.35 7.52
C GLN A 430 6.95 41.66 6.46
N LYS A 431 8.00 40.96 6.89
CA LYS A 431 8.90 40.19 6.00
C LYS A 431 8.13 39.12 5.23
N MET A 432 7.28 38.36 5.91
CA MET A 432 6.52 37.27 5.30
C MET A 432 5.42 37.77 4.35
N LYS A 433 4.77 38.91 4.64
CA LYS A 433 3.86 39.58 3.67
C LYS A 433 4.57 39.93 2.37
N ARG A 434 5.83 40.38 2.42
CA ARG A 434 6.64 40.65 1.21
C ARG A 434 6.93 39.37 0.43
N VAL A 435 7.33 38.29 1.12
CA VAL A 435 7.58 36.96 0.51
C VAL A 435 6.33 36.44 -0.21
N VAL A 436 5.16 36.52 0.43
CA VAL A 436 3.88 36.10 -0.15
C VAL A 436 3.50 36.95 -1.36
N THR A 437 3.68 38.27 -1.27
CA THR A 437 3.39 39.20 -2.38
C THR A 437 4.31 38.94 -3.57
N HIS A 438 5.60 38.70 -3.33
CA HIS A 438 6.55 38.30 -4.35
C HIS A 438 6.11 37.00 -5.05
N ALA A 439 5.76 35.95 -4.29
CA ALA A 439 5.37 34.67 -4.86
C ALA A 439 4.13 34.74 -5.75
N LYS A 440 3.18 35.65 -5.46
CA LYS A 440 2.01 35.90 -6.31
C LYS A 440 2.39 36.49 -7.66
N GLY A 441 3.36 37.41 -7.71
CA GLY A 441 3.80 38.10 -8.93
C GLY A 441 5.01 37.46 -9.65
N CYS A 442 5.69 36.49 -9.04
CA CYS A 442 6.93 35.94 -9.57
C CYS A 442 6.71 35.02 -10.78
N LYS A 443 7.23 35.43 -11.95
CA LYS A 443 7.18 34.65 -13.20
C LYS A 443 8.22 33.51 -13.24
N ARG A 444 9.27 33.56 -12.42
CA ARG A 444 10.35 32.54 -12.32
C ARG A 444 10.02 31.36 -11.40
N LYS A 445 8.79 31.29 -10.88
CA LYS A 445 8.34 30.32 -9.86
C LYS A 445 8.38 28.85 -10.29
N THR A 446 8.02 28.53 -11.54
CA THR A 446 7.88 27.14 -12.03
C THR A 446 9.04 26.68 -12.91
N ASN A 447 9.67 27.58 -13.67
CA ASN A 447 10.60 27.19 -14.74
C ASN A 447 12.04 27.71 -14.58
N ALA A 448 12.36 28.51 -13.55
CA ALA A 448 13.65 29.23 -13.51
C ALA A 448 14.29 29.39 -12.10
N GLY A 449 13.93 28.54 -11.14
CA GLY A 449 14.69 28.34 -9.91
C GLY A 449 14.73 29.52 -8.92
N CYS A 450 13.69 30.36 -8.83
CA CYS A 450 13.66 31.45 -7.85
C CYS A 450 13.85 30.90 -6.40
N PRO A 451 14.93 31.27 -5.69
CA PRO A 451 15.23 30.71 -4.37
C PRO A 451 14.14 31.00 -3.33
N ILE A 452 13.61 32.23 -3.33
CA ILE A 452 12.55 32.68 -2.41
C ILE A 452 11.26 31.87 -2.63
N CYS A 453 10.82 31.71 -3.89
CA CYS A 453 9.63 30.91 -4.19
C CYS A 453 9.84 29.43 -3.86
N LYS A 454 11.04 28.89 -4.10
CA LYS A 454 11.38 27.50 -3.79
C LYS A 454 11.31 27.23 -2.29
N GLN A 455 11.86 28.13 -1.47
CA GLN A 455 11.76 28.05 -0.01
C GLN A 455 10.30 28.20 0.45
N LEU A 456 9.53 29.14 -0.11
CA LEU A 456 8.13 29.33 0.28
C LEU A 456 7.29 28.10 -0.06
N ILE A 457 7.48 27.52 -1.25
CA ILE A 457 6.78 26.29 -1.66
C ILE A 457 7.14 25.14 -0.71
N ALA A 458 8.41 24.98 -0.32
CA ALA A 458 8.80 23.96 0.65
C ALA A 458 8.11 24.15 2.01
N LEU A 459 8.09 25.38 2.54
CA LEU A 459 7.39 25.71 3.78
C LEU A 459 5.87 25.46 3.68
N CYS A 460 5.26 25.83 2.55
CA CYS A 460 3.86 25.55 2.26
C CYS A 460 3.58 24.04 2.13
N CYS A 461 4.52 23.26 1.59
CA CYS A 461 4.42 21.81 1.52
C CYS A 461 4.42 21.18 2.91
N TYR A 462 5.34 21.59 3.79
CA TYR A 462 5.36 21.14 5.19
C TYR A 462 4.05 21.50 5.90
N HIS A 463 3.60 22.76 5.76
CA HIS A 463 2.32 23.18 6.33
C HIS A 463 1.14 22.34 5.79
N ALA A 464 1.07 22.10 4.48
CA ALA A 464 -0.03 21.37 3.86
C ALA A 464 -0.15 19.92 4.36
N LYS A 465 0.97 19.26 4.69
CA LYS A 465 0.99 17.89 5.26
C LYS A 465 0.27 17.80 6.61
N HIS A 466 0.35 18.85 7.43
CA HIS A 466 -0.20 18.87 8.79
C HIS A 466 -1.45 19.76 8.94
N CYS A 467 -1.81 20.52 7.92
CA CYS A 467 -2.95 21.43 7.94
C CYS A 467 -4.27 20.68 7.74
N GLN A 468 -5.22 20.84 8.66
CA GLN A 468 -6.57 20.25 8.54
C GLN A 468 -7.62 21.23 8.01
N GLU A 469 -7.30 22.53 7.91
CA GLU A 469 -8.27 23.55 7.45
C GLU A 469 -8.66 23.37 5.98
N ALA A 470 -9.98 23.32 5.73
CA ALA A 470 -10.54 23.20 4.37
C ALA A 470 -10.37 24.49 3.54
N LYS A 471 -10.37 25.66 4.19
CA LYS A 471 -10.19 26.98 3.57
C LYS A 471 -8.98 27.70 4.17
N CYS A 472 -7.81 27.08 4.05
CA CYS A 472 -6.58 27.62 4.61
C CYS A 472 -6.15 28.93 3.88
N PRO A 473 -5.79 30.01 4.59
CA PRO A 473 -5.36 31.27 4.00
C PRO A 473 -3.93 31.23 3.42
N VAL A 474 -3.16 30.19 3.72
CA VAL A 474 -1.78 30.04 3.24
C VAL A 474 -1.76 29.78 1.73
N PRO A 475 -0.97 30.55 0.94
CA PRO A 475 -0.84 30.35 -0.50
C PRO A 475 -0.40 28.92 -0.84
N PHE A 476 -0.90 28.39 -1.95
CA PHE A 476 -0.56 27.05 -2.46
C PHE A 476 -1.01 25.86 -1.58
N CYS A 477 -1.40 26.07 -0.32
CA CYS A 477 -1.81 25.00 0.60
C CYS A 477 -2.89 24.10 -0.01
N LEU A 478 -3.96 24.69 -0.56
CA LEU A 478 -5.05 23.93 -1.21
C LEU A 478 -4.57 23.10 -2.41
N ASN A 479 -3.75 23.70 -3.28
CA ASN A 479 -3.23 23.02 -4.47
C ASN A 479 -2.27 21.89 -4.10
N ILE A 480 -1.43 22.10 -3.08
CA ILE A 480 -0.52 21.09 -2.56
C ILE A 480 -1.31 19.95 -1.91
N LYS A 481 -2.33 20.25 -1.08
CA LYS A 481 -3.23 19.23 -0.51
C LYS A 481 -3.90 18.41 -1.60
N HIS A 482 -4.39 19.05 -2.67
CA HIS A 482 -4.98 18.34 -3.81
C HIS A 482 -3.97 17.42 -4.49
N LYS A 483 -2.73 17.90 -4.74
CA LYS A 483 -1.67 17.10 -5.34
C LYS A 483 -1.24 15.92 -4.45
N LEU A 484 -1.11 16.14 -3.14
CA LEU A 484 -0.83 15.09 -2.16
C LEU A 484 -1.93 14.02 -2.14
N ARG A 485 -3.21 14.44 -2.13
CA ARG A 485 -4.36 13.53 -2.19
C ARG A 485 -4.40 12.73 -3.49
N GLN A 486 -4.11 13.36 -4.64
CA GLN A 486 -4.02 12.69 -5.93
C GLN A 486 -2.90 11.64 -5.94
N GLN A 487 -1.73 11.98 -5.39
CA GLN A 487 -0.61 11.06 -5.25
C GLN A 487 -0.94 9.86 -4.35
N GLN A 488 -1.58 10.10 -3.20
CA GLN A 488 -2.06 9.03 -2.31
C GLN A 488 -3.10 8.12 -2.98
N LEU A 489 -3.99 8.67 -3.80
CA LEU A 489 -4.96 7.87 -4.56
C LEU A 489 -4.26 6.98 -5.59
N GLN A 490 -3.28 7.52 -6.30
CA GLN A 490 -2.48 6.77 -7.28
C GLN A 490 -1.69 5.65 -6.60
N GLN A 491 -1.09 5.91 -5.44
CA GLN A 491 -0.41 4.89 -4.61
C GLN A 491 -1.39 3.79 -4.19
N ARG A 492 -2.58 4.13 -3.67
CA ARG A 492 -3.60 3.14 -3.31
C ARG A 492 -4.04 2.26 -4.48
N LEU A 493 -4.19 2.85 -5.67
CA LEU A 493 -4.51 2.08 -6.89
C LEU A 493 -3.38 1.11 -7.25
N GLN A 494 -2.13 1.55 -7.15
CA GLN A 494 -0.96 0.70 -7.41
C GLN A 494 -0.86 -0.43 -6.39
N GLN A 495 -1.06 -0.16 -5.09
CA GLN A 495 -1.11 -1.18 -4.04
C GLN A 495 -2.21 -2.21 -4.32
N ALA A 496 -3.41 -1.76 -4.69
CA ALA A 496 -4.51 -2.65 -5.04
C ALA A 496 -4.18 -3.54 -6.27
N GLN A 497 -3.46 -3.01 -7.27
CA GLN A 497 -3.00 -3.80 -8.42
C GLN A 497 -1.96 -4.86 -8.02
N ILE A 498 -0.99 -4.51 -7.17
CA ILE A 498 0.01 -5.47 -6.69
C ILE A 498 -0.65 -6.55 -5.85
N LEU A 499 -1.59 -6.18 -4.98
CA LEU A 499 -2.35 -7.12 -4.16
C LEU A 499 -3.17 -8.09 -5.02
N LYS A 500 -3.83 -7.59 -6.07
CA LYS A 500 -4.51 -8.45 -7.06
C LYS A 500 -3.57 -9.40 -7.77
N ARG A 501 -2.35 -8.95 -8.14
CA ARG A 501 -1.33 -9.82 -8.74
C ARG A 501 -0.90 -10.92 -7.76
N ARG A 502 -0.72 -10.58 -6.48
CA ARG A 502 -0.38 -11.52 -5.41
C ARG A 502 -1.47 -12.58 -5.25
N ILE A 503 -2.74 -12.16 -5.19
CA ILE A 503 -3.91 -13.06 -5.14
C ILE A 503 -3.96 -13.99 -6.36
N ALA A 504 -3.79 -13.46 -7.58
CA ALA A 504 -3.80 -14.25 -8.81
C ALA A 504 -2.64 -15.27 -8.88
N SER A 505 -1.46 -14.91 -8.37
CA SER A 505 -0.32 -15.82 -8.29
C SER A 505 -0.62 -17.02 -7.40
N MET A 506 -1.35 -16.82 -6.29
CA MET A 506 -1.79 -17.89 -5.41
C MET A 506 -2.79 -18.83 -6.10
N ALA A 507 -3.75 -18.29 -6.85
CA ALA A 507 -4.70 -19.09 -7.61
C ALA A 507 -4.01 -19.96 -8.70
N THR A 508 -2.99 -19.42 -9.36
CA THR A 508 -2.27 -20.10 -10.44
C THR A 508 -1.33 -21.20 -9.93
N MET A 509 -0.71 -21.02 -8.76
CA MET A 509 0.18 -22.01 -8.13
C MET A 509 -0.57 -23.28 -7.70
N GLN A 510 -1.85 -23.16 -7.32
CA GLN A 510 -2.67 -24.28 -6.89
C GLN A 510 -3.11 -25.17 -8.08
N ASN A 511 -3.37 -24.56 -9.25
CA ASN A 511 -3.87 -25.29 -10.43
C ASN A 511 -2.78 -26.12 -11.15
N ARG A 512 -1.50 -25.97 -10.76
CA ARG A 512 -0.37 -26.78 -11.25
C ARG A 512 -0.10 -28.02 -10.39
N GLY A 513 -0.93 -28.30 -9.40
CA GLY A 513 -0.86 -29.51 -8.56
C GLY A 513 -1.33 -30.81 -9.22
N GLY A 514 -1.62 -30.83 -10.53
CA GLY A 514 -2.21 -32.01 -11.17
C GLY A 514 -2.08 -32.07 -12.69
N SER A 515 -0.88 -31.91 -13.25
CA SER A 515 -0.50 -32.53 -14.54
C SER A 515 0.92 -32.11 -14.91
N VAL A 516 1.83 -33.08 -14.90
CA VAL A 516 3.14 -32.97 -15.58
C VAL A 516 2.90 -32.90 -17.09
N PRO A 517 3.42 -31.90 -17.82
CA PRO A 517 3.55 -32.01 -19.27
C PRO A 517 4.71 -32.98 -19.54
N ALA A 518 4.44 -34.06 -20.27
CA ALA A 518 5.46 -34.99 -20.72
C ALA A 518 6.45 -34.27 -21.65
N LEU A 519 7.74 -34.32 -21.32
CA LEU A 519 8.83 -33.93 -22.20
C LEU A 519 9.03 -35.01 -23.29
N PRO A 520 9.35 -34.65 -24.54
CA PRO A 520 9.70 -35.61 -25.57
C PRO A 520 11.09 -36.23 -25.29
N PRO A 521 11.33 -37.49 -25.67
CA PRO A 521 12.59 -38.17 -25.36
C PRO A 521 13.75 -37.66 -26.21
N SER A 522 14.88 -37.43 -25.53
CA SER A 522 16.19 -37.04 -26.06
C SER A 522 16.96 -38.23 -26.65
N ALA A 523 17.50 -38.05 -27.87
CA ALA A 523 18.52 -38.94 -28.47
C ALA A 523 19.94 -38.61 -27.91
N PRO A 524 20.89 -39.56 -27.91
CA PRO A 524 22.14 -39.43 -27.16
C PRO A 524 23.20 -38.60 -27.90
N ALA A 525 24.06 -38.00 -27.09
CA ALA A 525 25.06 -36.99 -27.43
C ALA A 525 26.25 -37.51 -28.27
N SER A 526 26.73 -36.66 -29.17
CA SER A 526 28.08 -36.73 -29.75
C SER A 526 28.81 -35.40 -29.53
N VAL A 527 30.07 -35.50 -29.12
CA VAL A 527 30.97 -34.41 -28.73
C VAL A 527 31.61 -33.77 -29.97
N PRO A 528 31.91 -32.45 -29.96
CA PRO A 528 33.06 -31.95 -30.71
C PRO A 528 34.01 -31.02 -29.92
N PRO A 529 35.27 -30.85 -30.38
CA PRO A 529 36.36 -30.19 -29.64
C PRO A 529 36.53 -28.68 -30.00
N PRO A 530 37.50 -27.95 -29.41
CA PRO A 530 37.45 -26.48 -29.29
C PRO A 530 38.27 -25.71 -30.35
N SER A 531 37.94 -24.43 -30.59
CA SER A 531 38.86 -23.41 -31.15
C SER A 531 38.27 -21.98 -31.08
N ALA A 532 39.18 -20.99 -30.98
CA ALA A 532 38.96 -19.55 -30.72
C ALA A 532 38.77 -18.71 -32.03
N PRO A 533 39.04 -17.37 -32.09
CA PRO A 533 38.12 -16.26 -31.81
C PRO A 533 37.88 -15.23 -32.97
N SER A 534 36.77 -14.45 -32.89
CA SER A 534 36.48 -13.10 -33.49
C SER A 534 36.34 -12.96 -35.03
N PRO A 535 35.87 -11.81 -35.61
CA PRO A 535 34.81 -10.85 -35.25
C PRO A 535 33.86 -10.43 -36.43
N GLY A 536 32.71 -9.80 -36.11
CA GLY A 536 32.05 -8.77 -36.96
C GLY A 536 30.98 -9.19 -37.96
N GLY A 537 29.98 -8.31 -38.19
CA GLY A 537 29.22 -8.25 -39.45
C GLY A 537 27.69 -8.32 -39.33
N LYS A 538 27.03 -7.20 -39.67
CA LYS A 538 25.59 -6.97 -39.83
C LYS A 538 24.94 -7.93 -40.85
N ASN A 539 23.68 -8.34 -40.63
CA ASN A 539 22.55 -8.15 -41.55
C ASN A 539 21.25 -8.85 -41.09
N VAL A 540 20.14 -8.15 -41.31
CA VAL A 540 18.74 -8.62 -41.28
C VAL A 540 18.38 -9.14 -42.69
N PRO A 541 17.58 -10.22 -42.85
CA PRO A 541 16.17 -10.04 -43.24
C PRO A 541 15.20 -11.06 -42.61
N GLY A 542 13.94 -10.64 -42.45
CA GLY A 542 12.89 -11.35 -41.70
C GLY A 542 12.16 -12.46 -42.47
N ILE A 543 11.35 -13.22 -41.70
CA ILE A 543 10.23 -14.05 -42.18
C ILE A 543 9.09 -13.96 -41.15
N VAL A 544 7.88 -14.02 -41.69
CA VAL A 544 6.56 -13.73 -41.12
C VAL A 544 5.98 -14.98 -40.42
N GLY A 545 5.26 -14.81 -39.31
CA GLY A 545 4.47 -15.86 -38.66
C GLY A 545 3.54 -15.29 -37.59
N GLY A 546 2.23 -15.42 -37.81
CA GLY A 546 1.17 -14.62 -37.18
C GLY A 546 0.78 -14.98 -35.74
N ALA A 547 0.23 -13.99 -35.05
CA ALA A 547 -0.52 -14.14 -33.80
C ALA A 547 -1.74 -13.20 -33.85
N GLY A 548 -2.93 -13.75 -33.52
CA GLY A 548 -4.22 -13.07 -33.57
C GLY A 548 -4.30 -11.86 -32.64
N GLY A 549 -4.89 -10.78 -33.15
CA GLY A 549 -5.15 -9.55 -32.42
C GLY A 549 -6.27 -9.68 -31.36
N PRO A 550 -6.33 -8.73 -30.41
CA PRO A 550 -7.32 -8.73 -29.33
C PRO A 550 -8.74 -8.43 -29.84
N PRO A 551 -9.79 -8.82 -29.08
CA PRO A 551 -11.19 -8.69 -29.51
C PRO A 551 -11.62 -7.22 -29.64
N ALA A 552 -12.43 -6.94 -30.68
CA ALA A 552 -12.84 -5.61 -31.14
C ALA A 552 -13.55 -4.73 -30.08
N GLY A 553 -14.05 -5.30 -28.99
CA GLY A 553 -14.65 -4.53 -27.87
C GLY A 553 -13.63 -3.76 -27.01
N ALA A 554 -12.38 -4.22 -26.96
CA ALA A 554 -11.35 -3.60 -26.11
C ALA A 554 -10.81 -2.28 -26.69
N LEU A 555 -10.76 -2.16 -28.02
CA LEU A 555 -10.31 -0.93 -28.70
C LEU A 555 -11.34 0.19 -28.61
N GLN A 556 -12.64 -0.15 -28.62
CA GLN A 556 -13.72 0.84 -28.54
C GLN A 556 -13.85 1.45 -27.14
N ALA A 557 -13.61 0.66 -26.08
CA ALA A 557 -13.56 1.16 -24.71
C ALA A 557 -12.35 2.08 -24.47
N VAL A 558 -11.19 1.76 -25.04
CA VAL A 558 -10.00 2.62 -24.96
C VAL A 558 -10.19 3.94 -25.70
N GLN A 559 -10.86 3.93 -26.86
CA GLN A 559 -11.16 5.14 -27.64
C GLN A 559 -12.21 6.03 -26.94
N GLN A 560 -13.22 5.44 -26.30
CA GLN A 560 -14.22 6.20 -25.52
C GLN A 560 -13.63 6.84 -24.26
N VAL A 561 -12.73 6.14 -23.57
CA VAL A 561 -12.03 6.70 -22.40
C VAL A 561 -11.07 7.82 -22.82
N GLN A 562 -10.35 7.68 -23.93
CA GLN A 562 -9.47 8.73 -24.45
C GLN A 562 -10.25 9.97 -24.95
N ALA A 563 -11.43 9.79 -25.56
CA ALA A 563 -12.31 10.89 -25.97
C ALA A 563 -12.95 11.63 -24.77
N ALA A 564 -13.23 10.93 -23.67
CA ALA A 564 -13.74 11.53 -22.43
C ALA A 564 -12.66 12.37 -21.72
N VAL A 565 -11.40 11.92 -21.74
CA VAL A 565 -10.26 12.67 -21.19
C VAL A 565 -9.94 13.92 -22.04
N ALA A 566 -10.05 13.84 -23.37
CA ALA A 566 -9.85 14.99 -24.26
C ALA A 566 -10.94 16.08 -24.07
N ARG A 567 -12.18 15.70 -23.75
CA ARG A 567 -13.27 16.66 -23.46
C ARG A 567 -13.10 17.41 -22.13
N GLN A 568 -12.34 16.87 -21.17
CA GLN A 568 -12.09 17.51 -19.87
C GLN A 568 -10.88 18.45 -19.87
N GLN A 569 -10.09 18.50 -20.95
CA GLN A 569 -8.89 19.33 -21.07
C GLN A 569 -9.06 20.58 -21.95
N ALA A 570 -10.26 20.85 -22.47
CA ALA A 570 -10.51 22.05 -23.28
C ALA A 570 -10.64 23.31 -22.39
N PRO A 571 -9.88 24.39 -22.64
CA PRO A 571 -10.01 25.64 -21.90
C PRO A 571 -11.32 26.35 -22.28
N HIS A 572 -12.11 26.73 -21.27
CA HIS A 572 -13.29 27.59 -21.42
C HIS A 572 -12.81 28.98 -21.86
N LEU A 573 -12.86 29.27 -23.17
CA LEU A 573 -12.83 30.62 -23.71
C LEU A 573 -14.24 31.20 -23.58
N THR A 574 -14.45 32.11 -22.64
CA THR A 574 -15.66 32.92 -22.56
C THR A 574 -15.65 33.99 -23.64
N ALA A 575 -16.61 33.90 -24.55
CA ALA A 575 -16.93 34.94 -25.52
C ALA A 575 -17.43 36.20 -24.80
N ALA A 576 -16.85 37.34 -25.16
CA ALA A 576 -17.38 38.66 -24.81
C ALA A 576 -18.38 39.08 -25.88
N THR A 577 -19.63 39.30 -25.49
CA THR A 577 -20.63 40.09 -26.22
C THR A 577 -21.60 40.69 -25.22
N GLY A 578 -21.76 42.01 -25.25
CA GLY A 578 -22.77 42.77 -24.50
C GLY A 578 -22.20 43.64 -23.41
#